data_AF-A0A5H2XM42-F1
#
_entry.id   AF-A0A5H2XM42-F1
#
_cell.length_a   1.000
_cell.length_b   1.000
_cell.length_c   1.000
_cell.angle_alpha   90.00
_cell.angle_beta   90.00
_cell.angle_gamma   90.00
#
_symmetry.space_group_name_H-M   'P 1'
#
loop_
_entity.id
_entity.type
_entity.pdbx_description
1 polymer ?
#
loop_
_entity_poly.entity_id
_entity_poly.type
_entity_poly.pdbx_seq_one_letter_code
_entity_poly.pdbx_strand_id
1 'polypeptide(L)'
;MHGGRGSKFPKIDVFGDVYVRPGNELAESPHTTMVERSQLVLQEFASQLPPYTPIESVDPPQDAGFQIFTETLDQTLGRRPGTYCRGMGNARRRKPRPHSSAQSNSQVTALTAQVPTLSSQMSVILQSLAQSGILVPHFDVPTSEPVHPEHPH
;
A
#
# COMPACT_ATOMS: atom_id res chain seq x y z
N MET A 1 6.17 21.38 3.70
CA MET A 1 5.96 20.19 2.85
C MET A 1 6.12 20.67 1.41
N HIS A 2 7.21 20.30 0.73
CA HIS A 2 7.45 20.75 -0.65
C HIS A 2 6.51 19.98 -1.58
N GLY A 3 5.46 20.66 -2.06
CA GLY A 3 4.64 20.20 -3.17
C GLY A 3 5.45 20.32 -4.46
N GLY A 4 6.30 19.34 -4.72
CA GLY A 4 6.97 19.19 -6.01
C GLY A 4 5.95 18.76 -7.05
N ARG A 5 5.84 19.54 -8.13
CA ARG A 5 5.34 19.06 -9.43
C ARG A 5 6.04 17.71 -9.67
N GLY A 6 5.29 16.60 -9.70
CA GLY A 6 5.89 15.26 -9.77
C GLY A 6 6.84 15.14 -10.96
N SER A 7 7.97 14.44 -10.80
CA SER A 7 8.92 14.28 -11.90
C SER A 7 8.27 13.50 -13.04
N LYS A 8 8.68 13.83 -14.27
CA LYS A 8 8.22 13.17 -15.51
C LYS A 8 8.70 11.72 -15.59
N PHE A 9 9.59 11.33 -14.67
CA PHE A 9 10.23 10.02 -14.62
C PHE A 9 10.05 9.37 -13.24
N PRO A 10 8.83 8.95 -12.88
CA PRO A 10 8.53 8.35 -11.57
C PRO A 10 9.36 7.10 -11.29
N LYS A 11 9.85 6.41 -12.33
CA LYS A 11 10.72 5.24 -12.18
C LYS A 11 12.11 5.61 -11.63
N ILE A 12 12.63 6.77 -12.05
CA ILE A 12 13.93 7.30 -11.61
C ILE A 12 13.79 7.84 -10.19
N ASP A 13 12.69 8.54 -9.89
CA ASP A 13 12.40 9.05 -8.55
C ASP A 13 12.35 7.91 -7.53
N VAL A 14 11.59 6.85 -7.82
CA VAL A 14 11.48 5.67 -6.95
C VAL A 14 12.84 4.97 -6.77
N PHE A 15 13.71 5.00 -7.79
CA PHE A 15 15.07 4.47 -7.63
C PHE A 15 15.89 5.30 -6.65
N GLY A 16 15.83 6.63 -6.78
CA GLY A 16 16.39 7.60 -5.84
C GLY A 16 15.96 7.31 -4.41
N ASP A 17 14.66 7.24 -4.18
CA ASP A 17 14.07 7.09 -2.85
C ASP A 17 14.38 5.74 -2.18
N VAL A 18 14.43 4.65 -2.94
CA VAL A 18 14.54 3.29 -2.39
C VAL A 18 16.00 2.83 -2.28
N TYR A 19 16.86 3.19 -3.23
CA TYR A 19 18.19 2.58 -3.38
C TYR A 19 19.35 3.55 -3.13
N VAL A 20 19.17 4.86 -3.31
CA VAL A 20 20.24 5.85 -3.13
C VAL A 20 20.37 6.17 -1.64
N ARG A 21 21.33 5.52 -0.99
CA ARG A 21 21.71 5.82 0.39
C ARG A 21 22.87 6.82 0.39
N PRO A 22 22.81 7.90 1.19
CA PRO A 22 23.93 8.84 1.32
C PRO A 22 25.23 8.13 1.69
N GLY A 23 26.30 8.41 0.95
CA GLY A 23 27.62 7.81 1.12
C GLY A 23 27.81 6.46 0.40
N ASN A 24 26.89 6.07 -0.49
CA ASN A 24 27.03 4.87 -1.31
C ASN A 24 27.21 5.24 -2.79
N GLU A 25 28.46 5.42 -3.19
CA GLU A 25 28.85 5.80 -4.56
C GLU A 25 28.29 4.84 -5.63
N LEU A 26 28.15 3.54 -5.31
CA LEU A 26 27.62 2.53 -6.25
C LEU A 26 26.13 2.69 -6.54
N ALA A 27 25.36 3.31 -5.64
CA ALA A 27 23.94 3.63 -5.87
C ALA A 27 23.74 5.09 -6.32
N GLU A 28 24.60 6.00 -5.86
CA GLU A 28 24.57 7.41 -6.25
C GLU A 28 24.96 7.61 -7.72
N SER A 29 26.04 6.96 -8.19
CA SER A 29 26.50 7.11 -9.58
C SER A 29 25.47 6.72 -10.66
N PRO A 30 24.75 5.58 -10.58
CA PRO A 30 23.71 5.27 -11.56
C PRO A 30 22.51 6.22 -11.44
N HIS A 31 22.12 6.66 -10.23
CA HIS A 31 21.02 7.62 -10.07
C HIS A 31 21.35 8.97 -10.71
N THR A 32 22.53 9.52 -10.46
CA THR A 32 22.99 10.77 -11.08
C THR A 32 22.97 10.66 -12.61
N THR A 33 23.48 9.55 -13.15
CA THR A 33 23.46 9.29 -14.60
C THR A 33 22.03 9.22 -15.15
N MET A 34 21.10 8.58 -14.44
CA MET A 34 19.69 8.52 -14.85
C MET A 34 19.06 9.91 -14.86
N VAL A 35 19.33 10.75 -13.85
CA VAL A 35 18.83 12.14 -13.80
C VAL A 35 19.38 12.96 -14.96
N GLU A 36 20.69 12.90 -15.23
CA GLU A 36 21.32 13.60 -16.34
C GLU A 36 20.71 13.18 -17.69
N ARG A 37 20.56 11.87 -17.93
CA ARG A 37 19.93 11.36 -19.16
C ARG A 37 18.47 11.77 -19.29
N SER A 38 17.74 11.83 -18.19
CA SER A 38 16.35 12.28 -18.19
C SER A 38 16.20 13.72 -18.66
N GLN A 39 17.14 14.59 -18.29
CA GLN A 39 17.21 15.97 -18.75
C GLN A 39 17.56 16.07 -20.24
N LEU A 40 18.52 15.26 -20.70
CA LEU A 40 18.86 15.19 -22.12
C LEU A 40 17.66 14.75 -22.96
N VAL A 41 16.93 13.73 -22.53
CA VAL A 41 15.71 13.28 -23.21
C VAL A 41 14.68 14.40 -23.26
N LEU A 42 14.40 15.08 -22.14
CA LEU A 42 13.46 16.22 -22.15
C LEU A 42 13.89 17.33 -23.10
N GLN A 43 15.19 17.61 -23.18
CA GLN A 43 15.73 18.63 -24.07
C GLN A 43 15.68 18.22 -25.55
N GLU A 44 15.96 16.95 -25.86
CA GLU A 44 15.80 16.39 -27.19
C GLU A 44 14.35 16.49 -27.66
N PHE A 45 13.39 16.13 -26.80
CA PHE A 45 11.97 16.27 -27.11
C PHE A 45 11.53 17.73 -27.25
N ALA A 46 12.03 18.63 -26.41
CA ALA A 46 11.76 20.06 -26.53
C ALA A 46 12.29 20.65 -27.85
N SER A 47 13.37 20.10 -28.40
CA SER A 47 13.96 20.55 -29.68
C SER A 47 13.13 20.14 -30.91
N GLN A 48 12.26 19.13 -30.77
CA GLN A 48 11.30 18.75 -31.82
C GLN A 48 10.05 19.64 -31.81
N LEU A 49 9.88 20.46 -30.78
CA LEU A 49 8.78 21.39 -30.62
C LEU A 49 9.19 22.82 -31.00
N PRO A 50 8.24 23.72 -31.29
CA PRO A 50 8.55 25.12 -31.53
C PRO A 50 9.33 25.71 -30.34
N PRO A 51 10.33 26.57 -30.58
CA PRO A 51 11.26 27.06 -29.55
C PRO A 51 10.62 27.86 -28.41
N TYR A 52 9.30 28.12 -28.46
CA TYR A 52 8.53 28.79 -27.43
C TYR A 52 7.84 27.85 -26.43
N THR A 53 7.98 26.53 -26.56
CA THR A 53 7.42 25.58 -25.58
C THR A 53 8.38 25.39 -24.39
N PRO A 54 7.98 25.71 -23.14
CA PRO A 54 8.80 25.45 -21.97
C PRO A 54 9.07 23.95 -21.80
N ILE A 55 10.30 23.57 -21.41
CA ILE A 55 10.69 22.16 -21.19
C ILE A 55 9.78 21.49 -20.15
N GLU A 56 9.31 22.23 -19.16
CA GLU A 56 8.36 21.74 -18.14
C GLU A 56 7.02 21.28 -18.72
N SER A 57 6.64 21.78 -19.90
CA SER A 57 5.39 21.44 -20.60
C SER A 57 5.51 20.20 -21.50
N VAL A 58 6.72 19.70 -21.71
CA VAL A 58 6.99 18.55 -22.60
C VAL A 58 6.69 17.25 -21.87
N ASP A 59 5.83 16.42 -22.45
CA ASP A 59 5.60 15.05 -21.96
C ASP A 59 6.49 14.08 -22.75
N PRO A 60 7.54 13.51 -22.12
CA PRO A 60 8.37 12.51 -22.79
C PRO A 60 7.55 11.23 -23.05
N PRO A 61 8.00 10.38 -23.99
CA PRO A 61 7.37 9.09 -24.23
C PRO A 61 7.19 8.29 -22.95
N GLN A 62 6.06 7.58 -22.85
CA GLN A 62 5.66 6.86 -21.64
C GLN A 62 6.72 5.87 -21.13
N ASP A 63 7.55 5.33 -22.03
CA ASP A 63 8.58 4.36 -21.71
C ASP A 63 9.98 4.96 -21.57
N ALA A 64 10.18 6.25 -21.84
CA ALA A 64 11.50 6.89 -21.77
C ALA A 64 12.16 6.71 -20.40
N GLY A 65 11.39 6.82 -19.31
CA GLY A 65 11.91 6.58 -17.96
C GLY A 65 12.37 5.15 -17.70
N PHE A 66 11.67 4.18 -18.29
CA PHE A 66 12.08 2.78 -18.20
C PHE A 66 13.31 2.50 -19.07
N GLN A 67 13.38 3.09 -20.27
CA GLN A 67 14.54 2.97 -21.13
C GLN A 67 15.79 3.53 -20.46
N ILE A 68 15.74 4.77 -19.94
CA ILE A 68 16.83 5.39 -19.20
C ILE A 68 17.26 4.52 -18.02
N PHE A 69 16.29 4.04 -17.23
CA PHE A 69 16.56 3.19 -16.07
C PHE A 69 17.29 1.90 -16.47
N THR A 70 16.73 1.13 -17.41
CA THR A 70 17.30 -0.16 -17.81
C THR A 70 18.63 0.00 -18.53
N GLU A 71 18.75 0.97 -19.42
CA GLU A 71 20.00 1.22 -20.15
C GLU A 71 21.12 1.66 -19.21
N THR A 72 20.83 2.53 -18.24
CA THR A 72 21.82 2.97 -17.26
C THR A 72 22.28 1.82 -16.40
N LEU A 73 21.37 1.00 -15.86
CA LEU A 73 21.75 -0.17 -15.05
C LEU A 73 22.52 -1.21 -15.86
N ASP A 74 22.12 -1.49 -17.10
CA ASP A 74 22.83 -2.42 -17.98
C ASP A 74 24.26 -1.93 -18.29
N GLN A 75 24.46 -0.61 -18.39
CA GLN A 75 25.78 0.02 -18.57
C GLN A 75 26.63 -0.05 -17.30
N THR A 76 26.07 0.32 -16.15
CA THR A 76 26.85 0.47 -14.90
C THR A 76 27.06 -0.84 -14.15
N LEU A 77 26.07 -1.73 -14.16
CA LEU A 77 26.10 -3.02 -13.43
C LEU A 77 26.39 -4.22 -14.34
N GLY A 78 26.52 -3.96 -15.64
CA GLY A 78 26.73 -4.97 -16.67
C GLY A 78 25.43 -5.64 -17.12
N ARG A 79 25.45 -6.15 -18.36
CA ARG A 79 24.30 -6.84 -18.95
C ARG A 79 24.07 -8.18 -18.27
N ARG A 80 23.08 -8.27 -17.37
CA ARG A 80 22.40 -9.54 -17.08
C ARG A 80 21.20 -9.63 -18.02
N PRO A 81 21.15 -10.60 -18.96
CA PRO A 81 19.98 -10.81 -19.80
C PRO A 81 18.78 -11.22 -18.92
N GLY A 82 18.07 -10.25 -18.40
CA GLY A 82 16.79 -10.42 -17.72
C GLY A 82 15.67 -10.02 -18.67
N THR A 83 14.59 -10.79 -18.71
CA THR A 83 13.36 -10.38 -19.40
C THR A 83 12.66 -9.31 -18.55
N TYR A 84 13.02 -8.05 -18.76
CA TYR A 84 12.31 -6.93 -18.15
C TYR A 84 10.93 -6.80 -18.80
N CYS A 85 9.87 -6.95 -18.01
CA CYS A 85 8.50 -6.75 -18.49
C CYS A 85 8.26 -5.24 -18.73
N ARG A 86 8.41 -4.79 -19.98
CA ARG A 86 7.94 -3.48 -20.45
C ARG A 86 6.42 -3.45 -20.31
N GLY A 87 5.92 -2.65 -19.36
CA GLY A 87 4.49 -2.45 -19.14
C GLY A 87 3.92 -3.29 -18.01
N MET A 88 4.00 -2.76 -16.78
CA MET A 88 3.10 -3.16 -15.71
C MET A 88 1.98 -2.13 -15.63
N GLY A 89 1.08 -2.14 -16.61
CA GLY A 89 -0.19 -1.41 -16.50
C GLY A 89 -0.96 -1.90 -15.28
N ASN A 90 -1.68 -0.99 -14.61
CA ASN A 90 -2.48 -1.17 -13.39
C ASN A 90 -2.53 -2.62 -12.91
N ALA A 91 -1.58 -3.02 -12.05
CA ALA A 91 -1.65 -4.31 -11.39
C ALA A 91 -3.03 -4.38 -10.74
N ARG A 92 -3.92 -5.25 -11.27
CA ARG A 92 -5.27 -5.44 -10.73
C ARG A 92 -5.10 -5.58 -9.23
N ARG A 93 -5.67 -4.64 -8.47
CA ARG A 93 -5.70 -4.67 -7.01
C ARG A 93 -6.19 -6.05 -6.62
N ARG A 94 -5.26 -6.95 -6.29
CA ARG A 94 -5.61 -8.30 -5.88
C ARG A 94 -6.33 -8.07 -4.56
N LYS A 95 -7.64 -8.32 -4.51
CA LYS A 95 -8.38 -8.33 -3.24
C LYS A 95 -7.51 -9.15 -2.27
N PRO A 96 -7.23 -8.64 -1.06
CA PRO A 96 -6.48 -9.40 -0.07
C PRO A 96 -7.04 -10.82 -0.04
N ARG A 97 -6.19 -11.81 -0.36
CA ARG A 97 -6.56 -13.20 -0.07
C ARG A 97 -6.67 -13.27 1.45
N PRO A 98 -7.72 -13.89 2.02
CA PRO A 98 -7.82 -14.04 3.46
C PRO A 98 -6.54 -14.72 3.97
N HIS A 99 -5.76 -14.00 4.76
CA HIS A 99 -4.65 -14.57 5.50
C HIS A 99 -5.24 -15.43 6.62
N SER A 100 -4.80 -16.69 6.70
CA SER A 100 -4.95 -17.64 7.83
C SER A 100 -6.09 -17.34 8.83
N SER A 101 -7.34 -17.62 8.44
CA SER A 101 -8.53 -17.48 9.29
C SER A 101 -8.86 -18.72 10.12
N ALA A 102 -8.09 -19.81 9.99
CA ALA A 102 -8.42 -21.08 10.65
C ALA A 102 -8.29 -21.02 12.18
N GLN A 103 -7.25 -20.35 12.70
CA GLN A 103 -7.03 -20.23 14.15
C GLN A 103 -8.02 -19.25 14.80
N SER A 104 -8.33 -18.14 14.12
CA SER A 104 -9.32 -17.17 14.62
C SER A 104 -10.73 -17.78 14.66
N ASN A 105 -11.12 -18.58 13.65
CA ASN A 105 -12.43 -19.23 13.63
C ASN A 105 -12.61 -20.27 14.75
N SER A 106 -11.59 -21.08 15.07
CA SER A 106 -11.70 -22.05 16.16
C SER A 106 -11.80 -21.38 17.53
N GLN A 107 -11.07 -20.28 17.74
CA GLN A 107 -11.13 -19.46 18.95
C GLN A 107 -12.48 -18.77 19.12
N VAL A 108 -13.00 -18.15 18.05
CA VAL A 108 -14.34 -17.51 18.07
C VAL A 108 -15.42 -18.57 18.28
N THR A 109 -15.31 -19.75 17.66
CA THR A 109 -16.26 -20.85 17.86
C THR A 109 -16.24 -21.36 19.30
N ALA A 110 -15.06 -21.55 19.89
CA ALA A 110 -14.92 -21.97 21.29
C ALA A 110 -15.45 -20.91 22.26
N LEU A 111 -15.19 -19.62 22.01
CA LEU A 111 -15.68 -18.52 22.82
C LEU A 111 -17.21 -18.38 22.70
N THR A 112 -17.75 -18.52 21.48
CA THR A 112 -19.19 -18.47 21.21
C THR A 112 -19.94 -19.60 21.93
N ALA A 113 -19.34 -20.79 22.08
CA ALA A 113 -19.93 -21.88 22.86
C ALA A 113 -19.87 -21.65 24.39
N GLN A 114 -18.90 -20.88 24.89
CA GLN A 114 -18.76 -20.60 26.31
C GLN A 114 -19.71 -19.51 26.83
N VAL A 115 -20.08 -18.54 25.99
CA VAL A 115 -20.98 -17.43 26.40
C VAL A 115 -22.36 -17.91 26.91
N PRO A 116 -23.06 -18.85 26.24
CA PRO A 116 -24.32 -19.41 26.76
C PRO A 116 -24.13 -20.16 28.08
N THR A 117 -23.02 -20.90 28.22
CA THR A 117 -22.70 -21.65 29.45
C THR A 117 -22.51 -20.70 30.62
N LEU A 118 -21.76 -19.62 30.43
CA LEU A 118 -21.53 -18.60 31.44
C LEU A 118 -22.85 -17.88 31.79
N SER A 119 -23.67 -17.53 30.80
CA SER A 119 -24.98 -16.91 31.00
C SER A 119 -25.93 -17.79 31.83
N SER A 120 -25.94 -19.09 31.55
CA SER A 120 -26.71 -20.08 32.33
C SER A 120 -26.23 -20.17 33.78
N GLN A 121 -24.90 -20.22 34.00
CA GLN A 121 -24.32 -20.23 35.36
C GLN A 121 -24.70 -18.98 36.15
N MET A 122 -24.61 -17.80 35.53
CA MET A 122 -25.03 -16.55 36.16
C MET A 122 -26.53 -16.59 36.51
N SER A 123 -27.39 -17.09 35.62
CA SER A 123 -28.83 -17.19 35.88
C SER A 123 -29.15 -18.07 37.10
N VAL A 124 -28.47 -19.22 37.24
CA VAL A 124 -28.62 -20.12 38.40
C VAL A 124 -28.20 -19.44 39.70
N ILE A 125 -27.09 -18.68 39.67
CA ILE A 125 -26.60 -17.94 40.83
C ILE A 125 -27.59 -16.83 41.21
N LEU A 126 -28.06 -16.02 40.26
CA LEU A 126 -29.03 -14.95 40.51
C LEU A 126 -30.33 -15.51 41.10
N GLN A 127 -30.81 -16.64 40.59
CA GLN A 127 -32.01 -17.30 41.12
C GLN A 127 -31.80 -17.83 42.54
N SER A 128 -30.62 -18.38 42.83
CA SER A 128 -30.28 -18.88 44.17
C SER A 128 -30.17 -17.73 45.19
N LEU A 129 -29.62 -16.58 44.79
CA LEU A 129 -29.56 -15.37 45.62
C LEU A 129 -30.95 -14.77 45.85
N ALA A 130 -31.80 -14.73 44.82
CA ALA A 130 -33.18 -14.27 44.95
C ALA A 130 -33.98 -15.14 45.93
N GLN A 131 -33.73 -16.46 45.95
CA GLN A 131 -34.36 -17.39 46.90
C GLN A 131 -33.84 -17.25 48.34
N SER A 132 -32.60 -16.78 48.53
CA SER A 132 -32.00 -16.61 49.87
C SER A 132 -32.28 -15.25 50.52
N GLY A 133 -33.08 -14.39 49.87
CA GLY A 133 -33.48 -13.08 50.41
C GLY A 133 -32.42 -11.98 50.26
N ILE A 134 -31.40 -12.19 49.43
CA ILE A 134 -30.34 -11.21 49.14
C ILE A 134 -30.79 -10.33 47.96
N LEU A 135 -30.63 -9.00 48.08
CA LEU A 135 -30.93 -8.07 46.98
C LEU A 135 -29.97 -8.30 45.80
N VAL A 136 -30.54 -8.70 44.65
CA VAL A 136 -29.79 -8.94 43.41
C VAL A 136 -29.73 -7.63 42.59
N PRO A 137 -28.55 -7.17 42.14
CA PRO A 137 -28.43 -6.02 41.23
C PRO A 137 -29.12 -6.28 39.88
N HIS A 138 -29.89 -5.31 39.39
CA HIS A 138 -30.53 -5.37 38.07
C HIS A 138 -29.48 -5.12 36.98
N PHE A 139 -29.32 -6.07 36.06
CA PHE A 139 -28.46 -5.91 34.87
C PHE A 139 -29.37 -5.81 33.64
N ASP A 140 -29.36 -4.66 32.96
CA ASP A 140 -30.11 -4.49 31.72
C ASP A 140 -29.52 -5.33 30.59
N VAL A 141 -30.39 -5.90 29.75
CA VAL A 141 -30.00 -6.51 28.47
C VAL A 141 -29.39 -5.42 27.59
N PRO A 142 -28.14 -5.57 27.11
CA PRO A 142 -27.64 -4.70 26.07
C PRO A 142 -28.39 -5.00 24.77
N THR A 143 -29.31 -4.12 24.37
CA THR A 143 -29.92 -4.15 23.04
C THR A 143 -28.83 -3.80 22.03
N SER A 144 -28.15 -4.82 21.52
CA SER A 144 -27.31 -4.69 20.34
C SER A 144 -28.21 -4.63 19.12
N GLU A 145 -28.74 -3.45 18.80
CA GLU A 145 -29.35 -3.23 17.47
C GLU A 145 -28.25 -3.36 16.39
N PRO A 146 -28.47 -4.13 15.32
CA PRO A 146 -27.52 -4.23 14.24
C PRO A 146 -27.57 -2.94 13.41
N VAL A 147 -26.60 -2.05 13.62
CA VAL A 147 -26.42 -0.87 12.76
C VAL A 147 -26.00 -1.33 11.37
N HIS A 148 -26.92 -1.25 10.41
CA HIS A 148 -26.63 -1.41 8.99
C HIS A 148 -25.96 -0.13 8.48
N PRO A 149 -24.76 -0.17 7.88
CA PRO A 149 -24.15 1.04 7.33
C PRO A 149 -24.85 1.42 6.01
N GLU A 150 -25.37 2.64 5.95
CA GLU A 150 -25.79 3.27 4.69
C GLU A 150 -24.57 3.57 3.81
N HIS A 151 -24.67 3.20 2.54
CA HIS A 151 -23.70 3.56 1.50
C HIS A 151 -24.17 4.84 0.80
N PRO A 152 -23.39 5.93 0.78
CA PRO A 152 -23.65 7.05 -0.13
C PRO A 152 -23.07 6.76 -1.52
N HIS A 153 -23.84 7.15 -2.54
CA HIS A 153 -23.52 7.11 -3.96
C HIS A 153 -22.46 8.14 -4.38
#